data_AF-A0A946BV10-F1
#
_entry.id   AF-A0A946BV10-F1
#
_cell.length_a   1.000
_cell.length_b   1.000
_cell.length_c   1.000
_cell.angle_alpha   90.00
_cell.angle_beta   90.00
_cell.angle_gamma   90.00
#
_symmetry.space_group_name_H-M   'P 1'
#
loop_
_entity.id
_entity.type
_entity.pdbx_description
1 polymer ?
#
loop_
_entity_poly.entity_id
_entity_poly.type
_entity_poly.pdbx_seq_one_letter_code
_entity_poly.pdbx_strand_id
1 'polypeptide(L)'
;MTKTPQEILKNIFGFDSFRGQQKEIIDHAIAGGDALVLMPTGGGKSLCYQIPALCREGVGVVISPLIALMRDQVEALNQLGVRARVL
;
A
#
# COMPACT_ATOMS: atom_id res chain seq x y z
N MET A 1 -18.28 -4.25 5.37
CA MET A 1 -17.33 -4.16 6.49
C MET A 1 -16.06 -3.51 5.96
N THR A 2 -15.68 -2.37 6.53
CA THR A 2 -14.38 -1.75 6.29
C THR A 2 -13.29 -2.67 6.85
N LYS A 3 -12.38 -3.14 5.99
CA LYS A 3 -11.27 -4.01 6.41
C LYS A 3 -10.22 -3.19 7.16
N THR A 4 -9.79 -3.67 8.33
CA THR A 4 -8.71 -3.03 9.09
C THR A 4 -7.36 -3.17 8.37
N PRO A 5 -6.39 -2.29 8.65
CA PRO A 5 -5.04 -2.41 8.08
C PRO A 5 -4.38 -3.76 8.36
N GLN A 6 -4.58 -4.32 9.56
CA GLN A 6 -4.05 -5.61 9.97
C GLN A 6 -4.69 -6.76 9.19
N GLU A 7 -6.00 -6.73 8.97
CA GLU A 7 -6.67 -7.74 8.15
C GLU A 7 -6.22 -7.70 6.69
N ILE A 8 -6.01 -6.50 6.13
CA ILE A 8 -5.46 -6.35 4.79
C ILE A 8 -4.02 -6.90 4.73
N LEU A 9 -3.17 -6.51 5.68
CA LEU A 9 -1.79 -6.99 5.76
C LEU A 9 -1.73 -8.53 5.79
N LYS A 10 -2.54 -9.15 6.64
CA LYS A 10 -2.54 -10.60 6.80
C LYS A 10 -3.19 -11.32 5.63
N ASN A 11 -4.40 -10.92 5.24
CA ASN A 11 -5.21 -11.69 4.29
C ASN A 11 -4.87 -11.43 2.83
N ILE A 12 -4.28 -10.26 2.50
CA ILE A 12 -3.90 -9.90 1.13
C ILE A 12 -2.39 -10.01 0.95
N PHE A 13 -1.60 -9.46 1.88
CA PHE A 13 -0.14 -9.43 1.73
C PHE A 13 0.59 -10.59 2.43
N GLY A 14 -0.11 -11.40 3.23
CA GLY A 14 0.46 -12.60 3.86
C GLY A 14 1.46 -12.30 4.99
N PHE A 15 1.47 -11.09 5.55
CA PHE A 15 2.38 -10.73 6.64
C PHE A 15 1.66 -10.68 7.99
N ASP A 16 2.31 -11.16 9.04
CA ASP A 16 1.73 -11.17 10.40
C ASP A 16 1.85 -9.82 11.13
N SER A 17 2.83 -9.00 10.76
CA SER A 17 3.13 -7.74 11.45
C SER A 17 3.73 -6.68 10.53
N PHE A 18 3.43 -5.42 10.87
CA PHE A 18 4.08 -4.25 10.28
C PHE A 18 5.53 -4.15 10.76
N ARG A 19 6.40 -3.64 9.89
CA ARG A 19 7.82 -3.39 10.18
C ARG A 19 8.03 -1.91 10.48
N GLY A 20 8.84 -1.62 11.51
CA GLY A 20 9.23 -0.26 11.85
C GLY A 20 8.04 0.70 11.92
N GLN A 21 8.12 1.82 11.20
CA GLN A 21 7.11 2.89 11.22
C GLN A 21 5.93 2.67 10.26
N GLN A 22 5.82 1.51 9.60
CA GLN A 22 4.75 1.26 8.61
C GLN A 22 3.36 1.49 9.20
N LYS A 23 3.08 0.96 10.40
CA LYS A 23 1.76 1.10 11.03
C LYS A 23 1.39 2.57 11.25
N GLU A 24 2.32 3.36 11.79
CA GLU A 24 2.12 4.79 12.07
C GLU A 24 1.85 5.58 10.78
N ILE A 25 2.63 5.34 9.73
CA ILE A 25 2.45 5.98 8.42
C ILE A 25 1.09 5.61 7.81
N ILE A 26 0.70 4.33 7.90
CA ILE A 26 -0.57 3.82 7.36
C ILE A 26 -1.76 4.44 8.10
N ASP A 27 -1.72 4.45 9.43
CA ASP A 27 -2.80 5.00 10.25
C ASP A 27 -2.98 6.50 9.97
N HIS A 28 -1.87 7.25 9.84
CA HIS A 28 -1.89 8.67 9.48
C HIS A 28 -2.51 8.93 8.09
N ALA A 29 -2.12 8.14 7.09
CA ALA A 29 -2.66 8.25 5.73
C ALA A 29 -4.14 7.85 5.64
N ILE A 30 -4.59 6.88 6.45
CA ILE A 30 -6.00 6.48 6.56
C ILE A 30 -6.83 7.59 7.19
N ALA A 31 -6.29 8.29 8.19
CA ALA A 31 -6.93 9.45 8.82
C ALA A 31 -7.00 10.69 7.89
N GLY A 32 -6.44 10.61 6.68
CA GLY A 32 -6.46 11.68 5.69
C GLY A 32 -5.32 12.68 5.81
N GLY A 33 -4.27 12.36 6.59
CA GLY A 33 -3.10 13.20 6.71
C GLY A 33 -2.10 13.05 5.56
N ASP A 34 -1.33 14.11 5.33
CA ASP A 34 -0.21 14.12 4.37
C ASP A 34 1.10 13.70 5.05
N ALA A 35 1.97 12.99 4.33
CA ALA A 35 3.24 12.51 4.88
C ALA A 35 4.39 12.54 3.86
N LEU A 36 5.59 12.89 4.33
CA LEU A 36 6.86 12.64 3.65
C LEU A 36 7.52 11.41 4.28
N VAL A 37 7.64 10.33 3.52
CA VAL A 37 8.13 9.04 4.02
C VAL A 37 9.55 8.78 3.55
N LEU A 38 10.51 8.78 4.47
CA LEU A 38 11.92 8.44 4.23
C LEU A 38 12.20 7.03 4.74
N MET A 39 12.33 6.07 3.83
CA MET A 39 12.65 4.68 4.17
C MET A 39 13.66 4.11 3.16
N PRO A 40 14.53 3.18 3.58
CA PRO A 40 15.50 2.55 2.68
C PRO A 40 14.80 1.69 1.60
N THR A 41 15.51 1.42 0.51
CA THR A 41 15.08 0.40 -0.47
C THR A 41 14.87 -0.94 0.23
N GLY A 42 13.82 -1.68 -0.14
CA GLY A 42 13.42 -2.91 0.56
C GLY A 42 12.72 -2.70 1.91
N GLY A 43 12.62 -1.46 2.42
CA GLY A 43 11.95 -1.15 3.69
C GLY A 43 10.42 -1.32 3.68
N GLY A 44 9.83 -1.78 2.57
CA GLY A 44 8.38 -2.00 2.48
C GLY A 44 7.55 -0.71 2.34
N LYS A 45 8.09 0.32 1.67
CA LYS A 45 7.42 1.59 1.38
C LYS A 45 6.07 1.41 0.68
N SER A 46 5.95 0.42 -0.20
CA SER A 46 4.74 0.21 -1.00
C SER A 46 3.50 -0.06 -0.14
N LEU A 47 3.65 -0.81 0.96
CA LEU A 47 2.56 -1.08 1.89
C LEU A 47 2.00 0.21 2.52
N CYS A 48 2.85 1.23 2.69
CA CYS A 48 2.47 2.51 3.29
C CYS A 48 1.49 3.34 2.45
N TYR A 49 1.34 3.04 1.15
CA TYR A 49 0.29 3.66 0.32
C TYR A 49 -0.73 2.65 -0.23
N GLN A 50 -0.36 1.38 -0.39
CA GLN A 50 -1.26 0.33 -0.87
C GLN A 50 -2.33 -0.04 0.16
N ILE A 51 -1.97 -0.17 1.43
CA ILE A 51 -2.96 -0.50 2.47
C ILE A 51 -3.96 0.64 2.69
N PRO A 52 -3.54 1.92 2.82
CA PRO A 52 -4.49 3.03 2.88
C PRO A 52 -5.46 3.08 1.69
N ALA A 53 -4.99 2.78 0.47
CA ALA A 53 -5.83 2.73 -0.72
C ALA A 53 -6.88 1.60 -0.69
N LEU A 54 -6.66 0.55 0.09
CA LEU A 54 -7.61 -0.55 0.29
C LEU A 54 -8.53 -0.34 1.50
N CYS A 55 -8.14 0.51 2.45
CA CYS A 55 -8.96 0.85 3.62
C CYS A 55 -10.00 1.93 3.32
N ARG A 56 -9.66 2.90 2.47
CA ARG A 56 -10.50 4.06 2.16
C ARG A 56 -11.42 3.77 0.97
N GLU A 57 -12.61 4.37 0.98
CA GLU A 57 -13.48 4.36 -0.20
C GLU A 57 -12.85 5.17 -1.34
N GLY A 58 -13.03 4.71 -2.58
CA GLY A 58 -12.51 5.36 -3.78
C GLY A 58 -11.36 4.61 -4.46
N VAL A 59 -10.49 5.35 -5.13
CA VAL A 59 -9.35 4.82 -5.90
C VAL A 59 -8.06 5.49 -5.44
N GLY A 60 -7.07 4.69 -5.05
CA GLY A 60 -5.71 5.17 -4.80
C GLY A 60 -5.00 5.46 -6.12
N VAL A 61 -4.50 6.69 -6.29
CA VAL A 61 -3.72 7.11 -7.45
C VAL A 61 -2.24 7.18 -7.05
N VAL A 62 -1.40 6.42 -7.73
CA VAL A 62 0.05 6.40 -7.49
C VAL A 62 0.78 6.93 -8.71
N ILE A 63 1.57 7.98 -8.52
CA ILE A 63 2.39 8.59 -9.57
C ILE A 63 3.81 8.03 -9.43
N SER A 64 4.33 7.42 -10.49
CA SER A 64 5.68 6.88 -10.55
C SER A 64 6.34 7.29 -11.86
N PRO A 65 7.64 7.65 -11.85
CA PRO A 65 8.34 8.10 -13.05
C PRO A 65 8.73 6.97 -14.02
N LEU A 66 8.69 5.70 -13.58
CA LEU A 66 9.21 4.57 -14.35
C LEU A 66 8.10 3.57 -14.68
N ILE A 67 7.81 3.39 -15.98
CA ILE A 67 6.80 2.43 -16.48
C ILE A 67 7.10 1.00 -16.01
N ALA A 68 8.37 0.59 -16.04
CA ALA A 68 8.78 -0.74 -15.56
C ALA A 68 8.36 -0.95 -14.09
N LEU A 69 8.66 0.00 -13.21
CA LEU A 69 8.28 -0.06 -11.81
C LEU A 69 6.75 -0.05 -11.63
N MET A 70 6.03 0.72 -12.45
CA MET A 70 4.56 0.74 -12.39
C MET A 70 3.97 -0.62 -12.75
N ARG A 71 4.48 -1.28 -13.80
CA ARG A 71 4.05 -2.62 -14.22
C ARG A 71 4.33 -3.65 -13.14
N ASP A 72 5.54 -3.67 -12.59
CA ASP A 72 5.92 -4.60 -11.50
C ASP A 72 4.98 -4.48 -10.30
N GLN A 73 4.65 -3.24 -9.88
CA GLN A 73 3.72 -3.03 -8.76
C GLN A 73 2.30 -3.47 -9.08
N VAL A 74 1.80 -3.22 -10.29
CA VAL A 74 0.46 -3.62 -10.71
C VAL A 74 0.34 -5.13 -10.88
N GLU A 75 1.34 -5.79 -11.44
CA GLU A 75 1.39 -7.25 -11.56
C GLU A 75 1.39 -7.92 -10.18
N ALA A 76 2.22 -7.44 -9.24
CA ALA A 76 2.23 -7.93 -7.87
C ALA A 76 0.85 -7.78 -7.19
N LEU A 77 0.19 -6.62 -7.35
CA LEU A 77 -1.16 -6.41 -6.79
C LEU A 77 -2.20 -7.33 -7.44
N ASN A 78 -2.16 -7.50 -8.76
CA ASN A 78 -3.08 -8.39 -9.47
C ASN A 78 -2.91 -9.85 -9.03
N GLN A 79 -1.68 -10.31 -8.78
CA GLN A 79 -1.40 -11.66 -8.26
C GLN A 79 -2.01 -11.88 -6.86
N LEU A 80 -2.10 -10.82 -6.05
CA LEU A 80 -2.78 -10.84 -4.75
C LEU A 80 -4.31 -10.66 -4.85
N GLY A 81 -4.87 -10.64 -6.06
CA GLY A 81 -6.29 -10.41 -6.29
C GLY A 81 -6.75 -8.96 -6.07
N VAL A 82 -5.82 -8.01 -5.96
CA VAL A 82 -6.13 -6.59 -5.83
C VAL A 82 -6.33 -5.98 -7.22
N ARG A 83 -7.46 -5.30 -7.43
CA ARG A 83 -7.73 -4.59 -8.69
C ARG A 83 -6.80 -3.39 -8.81
N ALA A 84 -5.79 -3.50 -9.68
CA ALA A 84 -4.90 -2.40 -10.04
C ALA A 84 -4.65 -2.37 -11.55
N ARG A 85 -4.37 -1.18 -12.10
CA ARG A 85 -4.07 -0.97 -13.53
C ARG A 85 -3.00 0.10 -13.68
N VAL A 86 -2.26 -0.02 -14.77
CA VAL A 86 -1.27 0.95 -15.26
C VAL A 86 -1.54 1.18 -16.75
N LEU A 87 -1.17 2.36 -17.26
CA LEU A 87 -1.22 2.71 -18.68
C LEU A 87 -0.22 1.90 -19.52
#